data_AF-A0AA39RYA8-F1
#
_entry.id   AF-A0AA39RYA8-F1
#
_cell.length_a   1.000
_cell.length_b   1.000
_cell.length_c   1.000
_cell.angle_alpha   90.00
_cell.angle_beta   90.00
_cell.angle_gamma   90.00
#
_symmetry.space_group_name_H-M   'P 1'
#
loop_
_entity.id
_entity.type
_entity.pdbx_description
1 polymer ?
#
loop_
_entity_poly.entity_id
_entity_poly.type
_entity_poly.pdbx_seq_one_letter_code
_entity_poly.pdbx_strand_id
1 'polypeptide(L)'
;MGGEMVMELWFDSLRRISRKSVSETNKAVIGILAYEVASLMSKVIIENFGSVARSVARLGKRCTDPVYHRFENFIEDPVLNNFEWFGWEYREKKMERKLKKMKRFVAATLQLSQELEVLAELEQTLRRMQVNAEFDRVKLLEFRQKVTWQRQEVKIYVKCLHWLELMIILSGS
;
A
#
# COMPACT_ATOMS: atom_id res chain seq x y z
N MET A 1 39.38 0.17 4.77
CA MET A 1 39.02 -0.12 6.18
C MET A 1 39.27 1.10 7.08
N GLY A 2 38.76 2.29 6.71
CA GLY A 2 39.03 3.54 7.45
C GLY A 2 37.78 4.34 7.86
N GLY A 3 36.62 4.06 7.28
CA GLY A 3 35.37 4.77 7.58
C GLY A 3 34.65 4.29 8.84
N GLU A 4 34.75 3.01 9.19
CA GLU A 4 34.10 2.43 10.38
C GLU A 4 34.72 2.95 11.68
N MET A 5 36.05 3.16 11.70
CA MET A 5 36.76 3.68 12.86
C MET A 5 36.40 5.13 13.17
N VAL A 6 36.05 5.93 12.15
CA VAL A 6 35.62 7.33 12.32
C VAL A 6 34.22 7.39 12.93
N MET A 7 33.30 6.51 12.50
CA MET A 7 31.96 6.40 13.10
C MET A 7 32.03 5.96 14.57
N GLU A 8 32.81 4.92 14.87
CA GLU A 8 33.04 4.43 16.24
C GLU A 8 33.61 5.52 17.17
N LEU A 9 34.64 6.26 16.73
CA LEU A 9 35.20 7.37 17.51
C LEU A 9 34.21 8.53 17.70
N TRP A 10 33.31 8.75 16.75
CA TRP A 10 32.26 9.75 16.86
C TRP A 10 31.18 9.34 17.87
N PHE A 11 30.73 8.09 17.82
CA PHE A 11 29.79 7.51 18.79
C PHE A 11 30.37 7.46 20.20
N ASP A 12 31.65 7.10 20.32
CA ASP A 12 32.31 6.99 21.62
C ASP A 12 32.62 8.37 22.22
N SER A 13 32.88 9.38 21.38
CA SER A 13 32.95 10.80 21.78
C SER A 13 31.60 11.33 22.26
N LEU A 14 30.50 11.06 21.54
CA LEU A 14 29.13 11.36 21.98
C LEU A 14 28.79 10.69 23.32
N ARG A 15 29.16 9.41 23.46
CA ARG A 15 29.00 8.62 24.70
C ARG A 15 29.87 9.14 25.85
N ARG A 16 30.98 9.81 25.56
CA ARG A 16 31.85 10.48 26.54
C ARG A 16 31.33 11.86 26.94
N ILE A 17 30.78 12.64 26.01
CA ILE A 17 30.19 13.96 26.30
C ILE A 17 28.96 13.82 27.19
N SER A 18 28.14 12.78 26.99
CA SER A 18 27.02 12.42 27.88
C SER A 18 27.46 12.10 29.33
N ARG A 19 28.70 11.64 29.53
CA ARG A 19 29.23 11.26 30.86
C ARG A 19 29.90 12.41 31.63
N LYS A 20 30.09 13.60 31.04
CA LYS A 20 30.75 14.73 31.72
C LYS A 20 29.76 15.50 32.61
N SER A 21 29.81 15.15 33.91
CA SER A 21 29.25 15.83 35.10
C SER A 21 28.02 16.72 34.89
N VAL A 22 26.95 16.12 34.39
CA VAL A 22 25.59 16.62 34.57
C VAL A 22 25.17 16.20 35.99
N SER A 23 24.76 17.17 36.82
CA SER A 23 24.21 16.95 38.17
C SER A 23 23.26 15.75 38.19
N GLU A 24 23.26 14.96 39.26
CA GLU A 24 22.40 13.78 39.41
C GLU A 24 20.92 14.11 39.17
N THR A 25 20.52 15.32 39.58
CA THR A 25 19.21 15.92 39.28
C THR A 25 18.95 16.08 37.79
N ASN A 26 19.93 16.55 37.02
CA ASN A 26 19.80 16.76 35.59
C ASN A 26 19.80 15.42 34.82
N LYS A 27 20.47 14.36 35.31
CA LYS A 27 20.33 13.01 34.72
C LYS A 27 18.93 12.45 34.90
N ALA A 28 18.34 12.63 36.09
CA ALA A 28 16.96 12.26 36.35
C ALA A 28 15.99 13.07 35.47
N VAL A 29 16.18 14.38 35.37
CA VAL A 29 15.39 15.26 34.48
C VAL A 29 15.52 14.84 33.01
N ILE A 30 16.72 14.52 32.53
CA ILE A 30 16.93 14.00 31.17
C ILE A 30 16.22 12.67 30.97
N GLY A 31 16.25 11.76 31.96
CA GLY A 31 15.54 10.48 31.89
C GLY A 31 14.01 10.64 31.84
N ILE A 32 13.46 11.55 32.64
CA ILE A 32 12.03 11.88 32.64
C ILE A 32 11.63 12.48 31.28
N LEU A 33 12.38 13.47 30.80
CA LEU A 33 12.12 14.08 29.48
C LEU A 33 12.26 13.06 28.35
N ALA A 34 13.24 12.16 28.41
CA ALA A 34 13.40 11.10 27.42
C ALA A 34 12.21 10.12 27.44
N TYR A 35 11.71 9.76 28.63
CA TYR A 35 10.52 8.92 28.77
C TYR A 35 9.27 9.61 28.24
N GLU A 36 9.05 10.89 28.56
CA GLU A 36 7.92 11.68 28.07
C GLU A 36 7.96 11.83 26.54
N VAL A 37 9.12 12.15 25.98
CA VAL A 37 9.31 12.24 24.51
C VAL A 37 9.07 10.89 23.86
N ALA A 38 9.63 9.81 24.40
CA ALA A 38 9.39 8.46 23.87
C ALA A 38 7.90 8.08 23.94
N SER A 39 7.22 8.37 25.05
CA SER A 39 5.79 8.12 25.24
C SER A 39 4.93 8.90 24.24
N LEU A 40 5.23 10.19 24.05
CA LEU A 40 4.56 11.04 23.07
C LEU A 40 4.78 10.53 21.64
N MET A 41 6.02 10.19 21.29
CA MET A 41 6.34 9.63 19.97
C MET A 41 5.63 8.30 19.72
N SER A 42 5.60 7.40 20.70
CA SER A 42 4.84 6.15 20.61
C SER A 42 3.36 6.40 20.42
N LYS A 43 2.75 7.35 21.16
CA LYS A 43 1.33 7.71 20.97
C LYS A 43 1.06 8.24 19.57
N VAL A 44 1.86 9.18 19.08
CA VAL A 44 1.73 9.74 17.72
C VAL A 44 1.85 8.65 16.65
N ILE A 45 2.80 7.73 16.81
CA ILE A 45 2.98 6.60 15.88
C ILE A 45 1.77 5.65 15.95
N ILE A 46 1.29 5.30 17.14
CA ILE A 46 0.15 4.40 17.33
C ILE A 46 -1.14 5.02 16.78
N GLU A 47 -1.38 6.31 17.03
CA GLU A 47 -2.55 7.03 16.51
C GLU A 47 -2.54 7.11 14.99
N ASN A 48 -1.40 7.49 14.39
CA ASN A 48 -1.25 7.59 12.94
C ASN A 48 -1.33 6.21 12.26
N PHE A 49 -0.78 5.18 12.89
CA PHE A 49 -0.83 3.81 12.40
C PHE A 49 -2.19 3.14 12.64
N GLY A 50 -2.95 3.60 13.63
CA GLY A 50 -4.20 2.95 14.07
C GLY A 50 -5.28 2.87 13.01
N SER A 51 -5.35 3.84 12.08
CA SER A 51 -6.29 3.79 10.95
C SER A 51 -5.90 2.72 9.92
N VAL A 52 -4.61 2.65 9.60
CA VAL A 52 -4.01 1.66 8.69
C VAL A 52 -4.12 0.27 9.29
N ALA A 53 -3.75 0.11 10.56
CA ALA A 53 -3.85 -1.12 11.31
C ALA A 53 -5.28 -1.68 11.33
N ARG A 54 -6.29 -0.86 11.67
CA ARG A 54 -7.70 -1.28 11.62
C ARG A 54 -8.14 -1.69 10.22
N SER A 55 -7.66 -1.01 9.19
CA SER A 55 -7.95 -1.37 7.80
C SER A 55 -7.33 -2.72 7.43
N VAL A 56 -6.08 -2.97 7.85
CA VAL A 56 -5.40 -4.26 7.68
C VAL A 56 -6.10 -5.38 8.45
N ALA A 57 -6.57 -5.13 9.68
CA ALA A 57 -7.34 -6.08 10.49
C ALA A 57 -8.62 -6.53 9.77
N ARG A 58 -9.36 -5.57 9.22
CA ARG A 58 -10.58 -5.84 8.44
C ARG A 58 -10.30 -6.64 7.18
N LEU A 59 -9.18 -6.39 6.51
CA LEU A 59 -8.74 -7.19 5.36
C LEU A 59 -8.31 -8.60 5.79
N GLY A 60 -7.60 -8.72 6.91
CA GLY A 60 -7.17 -9.99 7.49
C GLY A 60 -8.34 -10.93 7.75
N LYS A 61 -9.48 -10.43 8.27
CA LYS A 61 -10.73 -11.18 8.44
C LYS A 61 -11.30 -11.77 7.13
N ARG A 62 -10.95 -11.22 5.97
CA ARG A 62 -11.39 -11.72 4.65
C ARG A 62 -10.42 -12.73 4.05
N CYS A 63 -9.27 -12.97 4.67
CA CYS A 63 -8.32 -13.97 4.21
C CYS A 63 -8.80 -15.38 4.57
N THR A 64 -8.44 -16.36 3.74
CA THR A 64 -8.76 -17.77 3.96
C THR A 64 -8.01 -18.38 5.15
N ASP A 65 -6.79 -17.90 5.41
CA ASP A 65 -5.94 -18.41 6.48
C ASP A 65 -6.31 -17.76 7.84
N PRO A 66 -6.71 -18.56 8.85
CA PRO A 66 -7.13 -18.08 10.17
C PRO A 66 -6.07 -17.27 10.93
N VAL A 67 -4.79 -17.41 10.56
CA VAL A 67 -3.68 -16.65 11.17
C VAL A 67 -3.89 -15.14 11.00
N TYR A 68 -4.52 -14.70 9.91
CA TYR A 68 -4.76 -13.28 9.64
C TYR A 68 -5.97 -12.70 10.38
N HIS A 69 -6.86 -13.53 10.94
CA HIS A 69 -8.07 -13.07 11.63
C HIS A 69 -7.77 -12.50 13.01
N ARG A 70 -6.67 -12.95 13.62
CA ARG A 70 -6.25 -12.53 14.96
C ARG A 70 -5.51 -11.19 15.00
N PHE A 71 -5.30 -10.56 13.85
CA PHE A 71 -4.60 -9.28 13.76
C PHE A 71 -5.32 -8.16 14.52
N GLU A 72 -6.65 -8.17 14.57
CA GLU A 72 -7.43 -7.15 15.30
C GLU A 72 -7.14 -7.19 16.80
N ASN A 73 -7.14 -8.38 17.41
CA ASN A 73 -6.84 -8.57 18.82
C ASN A 73 -5.44 -8.03 19.18
N PHE A 74 -4.46 -8.21 18.29
CA PHE A 74 -3.12 -7.66 18.48
C PHE A 74 -3.10 -6.12 18.48
N ILE A 75 -3.90 -5.48 17.63
CA ILE A 75 -3.98 -4.02 17.58
C ILE A 75 -4.65 -3.44 18.84
N GLU A 76 -5.56 -4.19 19.45
CA GLU A 76 -6.26 -3.77 20.69
C GLU A 76 -5.36 -3.87 21.93
N ASP A 77 -4.55 -4.92 22.05
CA ASP A 77 -3.60 -5.06 23.16
C ASP A 77 -2.29 -5.74 22.74
N PRO A 78 -1.30 -4.97 22.25
CA PRO A 78 -0.02 -5.52 21.79
C PRO A 78 0.86 -6.07 22.92
N VAL A 79 0.61 -5.69 24.18
CA VAL A 79 1.47 -6.02 25.33
C VAL A 79 0.99 -7.30 26.01
N LEU A 80 -0.32 -7.48 26.15
CA LEU A 80 -0.93 -8.71 26.69
C LEU A 80 -1.07 -9.80 25.64
N ASN A 81 -1.29 -9.44 24.37
CA ASN A 81 -1.31 -10.40 23.27
C ASN A 81 0.11 -10.65 22.79
N ASN A 82 0.81 -11.49 23.55
CA ASN A 82 2.18 -11.94 23.33
C ASN A 82 2.47 -12.18 21.83
N PHE A 83 3.67 -11.80 21.38
CA PHE A 83 4.15 -11.91 19.99
C PHE A 83 4.42 -13.37 19.56
N GLU A 84 3.57 -14.33 19.97
CA GLU A 84 3.57 -15.71 19.48
C GLU A 84 2.97 -15.78 18.09
N TRP A 85 3.55 -15.04 17.15
CA TRP A 85 3.14 -15.01 15.76
C TRP A 85 3.71 -16.20 15.00
N PHE A 86 3.31 -17.41 15.38
CA PHE A 86 3.68 -18.64 14.67
C PHE A 86 2.96 -18.67 13.30
N GLY A 87 3.62 -18.12 12.28
CA GLY A 87 3.13 -18.12 10.89
C GLY A 87 3.65 -16.96 10.02
N TRP A 88 4.21 -15.91 10.62
CA TRP A 88 4.86 -14.83 9.88
C TRP A 88 6.31 -15.12 9.48
N GLU A 89 6.76 -16.37 9.65
CA GLU A 89 7.78 -16.98 8.78
C GLU A 89 7.25 -17.20 7.34
N TYR A 90 6.20 -16.47 6.97
CA TYR A 90 5.85 -16.16 5.61
C TYR A 90 7.00 -15.36 4.98
N ARG A 91 8.02 -16.07 4.46
CA ARG A 91 9.22 -15.52 3.77
C ARG A 91 8.91 -14.17 3.15
N GLU A 92 9.60 -13.12 3.58
CA GLU A 92 9.51 -11.76 3.03
C GLU A 92 9.40 -11.76 1.49
N LYS A 93 10.20 -12.60 0.82
CA LYS A 93 10.16 -12.83 -0.64
C LYS A 93 8.82 -13.33 -1.18
N LYS A 94 8.09 -14.19 -0.45
CA LYS A 94 6.74 -14.66 -0.82
C LYS A 94 5.72 -13.53 -0.71
N MET A 95 5.83 -12.68 0.31
CA MET A 95 4.98 -11.50 0.48
C MET A 95 5.27 -10.46 -0.61
N GLU A 96 6.55 -10.18 -0.89
CA GLU A 96 6.98 -9.24 -1.91
C GLU A 96 6.45 -9.63 -3.30
N ARG A 97 6.49 -10.92 -3.65
CA ARG A 97 5.89 -11.44 -4.89
C ARG A 97 4.38 -11.18 -4.94
N LYS A 98 3.65 -11.44 -3.84
CA LYS A 98 2.20 -11.17 -3.77
C LYS A 98 1.89 -9.68 -3.87
N LEU A 99 2.68 -8.83 -3.22
CA LEU A 99 2.57 -7.38 -3.32
C LEU A 99 2.86 -6.87 -4.73
N LYS A 100 3.85 -7.43 -5.44
CA LYS A 100 4.14 -7.09 -6.84
C LYS A 100 2.98 -7.48 -7.77
N LYS A 101 2.35 -8.64 -7.53
CA LYS A 101 1.12 -9.04 -8.25
C LYS A 101 -0.02 -8.05 -7.96
N MET A 102 -0.21 -7.68 -6.69
CA MET A 102 -1.25 -6.74 -6.30
C MET A 102 -1.04 -5.34 -6.89
N LYS A 103 0.20 -4.83 -6.93
CA LYS A 103 0.54 -3.57 -7.61
C LYS A 103 0.16 -3.59 -9.09
N ARG A 104 0.38 -4.72 -9.79
CA ARG A 104 -0.04 -4.88 -11.19
C ARG A 104 -1.57 -4.87 -11.34
N PHE A 105 -2.28 -5.51 -10.41
CA PHE A 105 -3.75 -5.51 -10.40
C PHE A 105 -4.31 -4.10 -10.20
N VAL A 106 -3.77 -3.35 -9.22
CA VAL A 106 -4.18 -1.96 -8.96
C VAL A 106 -3.91 -1.08 -10.18
N ALA A 107 -2.74 -1.20 -10.81
CA ALA A 107 -2.41 -0.46 -12.04
C ALA A 107 -3.34 -0.81 -13.20
N ALA A 108 -3.65 -2.08 -13.42
CA ALA A 108 -4.59 -2.52 -14.46
C ALA A 108 -6.02 -2.03 -14.19
N THR A 109 -6.44 -2.01 -12.92
CA THR A 109 -7.75 -1.49 -12.52
C THR A 109 -7.84 0.02 -12.74
N LEU A 110 -6.79 0.76 -12.39
CA LEU A 110 -6.71 2.20 -12.62
C LEU A 110 -6.76 2.53 -14.11
N GLN A 111 -5.99 1.83 -14.93
CA GLN A 111 -6.02 1.98 -16.38
C GLN A 111 -7.41 1.64 -16.93
N LEU A 112 -8.01 0.51 -16.55
CA LEU A 112 -9.38 0.18 -16.96
C LEU A 112 -10.37 1.29 -16.62
N SER A 113 -10.30 1.89 -15.42
CA SER A 113 -11.21 2.97 -15.03
C SER A 113 -11.06 4.22 -15.93
N GLN A 114 -9.83 4.58 -16.30
CA GLN A 114 -9.54 5.68 -17.22
C GLN A 114 -10.06 5.37 -18.63
N GLU A 115 -9.83 4.14 -19.12
CA GLU A 115 -10.29 3.71 -20.44
C GLU A 115 -11.82 3.67 -20.55
N LEU A 116 -12.52 3.32 -19.47
CA LEU A 116 -13.97 3.35 -19.40
C LEU A 116 -14.53 4.79 -19.45
N GLU A 117 -13.85 5.75 -18.83
CA GLU A 117 -14.22 7.17 -18.88
C GLU A 117 -14.06 7.72 -20.31
N VAL A 118 -12.91 7.46 -20.95
CA VAL A 118 -12.67 7.83 -22.36
C VAL A 118 -13.69 7.18 -23.29
N LEU A 119 -14.01 5.89 -23.08
CA LEU A 119 -15.03 5.21 -23.87
C LEU A 119 -16.41 5.86 -23.71
N ALA A 120 -16.79 6.25 -22.49
CA ALA A 120 -18.07 6.92 -22.24
C ALA A 120 -18.18 8.27 -22.99
N GLU A 121 -17.11 9.07 -22.99
CA GLU A 121 -17.03 10.33 -23.73
C GLU A 121 -17.12 10.13 -25.25
N LEU A 122 -16.39 9.14 -25.78
CA LEU A 122 -16.43 8.81 -27.20
C LEU A 122 -17.81 8.31 -27.63
N GLU A 123 -18.47 7.47 -26.83
CA GLU A 123 -19.83 7.00 -27.11
C GLU A 123 -20.86 8.14 -27.05
N GLN A 124 -20.71 9.08 -26.12
CA GLN A 124 -21.55 10.27 -26.07
C GLN A 124 -21.35 11.16 -27.30
N THR A 125 -20.10 11.36 -27.73
CA THR A 125 -19.78 12.15 -28.93
C THR A 125 -20.31 11.47 -30.20
N LEU A 126 -20.20 10.16 -30.30
CA LEU A 126 -20.76 9.38 -31.41
C LEU A 126 -22.29 9.56 -31.48
N ARG A 127 -22.99 9.50 -30.35
CA ARG A 127 -24.44 9.77 -30.29
C ARG A 127 -24.79 11.16 -30.82
N ARG A 128 -24.03 12.21 -30.44
CA ARG A 128 -24.22 13.58 -30.93
C ARG A 128 -23.97 13.70 -32.44
N MET A 129 -22.92 13.05 -32.94
CA MET A 129 -22.58 13.06 -34.37
C MET A 129 -23.62 12.31 -35.22
N GLN A 130 -24.18 11.20 -34.72
CA GLN A 130 -25.22 10.44 -35.41
C GLN A 130 -26.50 11.25 -35.63
N VAL A 131 -26.85 12.12 -34.69
CA VAL A 131 -28.01 13.02 -34.81
C VAL A 131 -27.79 14.10 -35.89
N ASN A 132 -26.54 14.46 -36.18
CA ASN A 132 -26.17 15.51 -37.14
C ASN A 132 -25.58 14.97 -38.47
N ALA A 133 -25.75 13.67 -38.75
CA ALA A 133 -24.92 12.90 -39.69
C ALA A 133 -25.12 13.16 -41.19
N GLU A 134 -26.09 13.97 -41.60
CA GLU A 134 -26.48 14.13 -43.01
C GLU A 134 -25.35 14.64 -43.92
N PHE A 135 -24.41 15.44 -43.41
CA PHE A 135 -23.35 16.07 -44.22
C PHE A 135 -21.95 15.43 -44.14
N ASP A 136 -21.69 14.51 -43.19
CA ASP A 136 -20.31 14.06 -42.90
C ASP A 136 -20.21 12.57 -42.54
N ARG A 137 -20.85 11.73 -43.37
CA ARG A 137 -20.93 10.27 -43.18
C ARG A 137 -19.58 9.56 -43.12
N VAL A 138 -18.56 10.08 -43.82
CA VAL A 138 -17.20 9.51 -43.83
C VAL A 138 -16.52 9.72 -42.47
N LYS A 139 -16.54 10.95 -41.93
CA LYS A 139 -16.00 11.23 -40.59
C LYS A 139 -16.75 10.47 -39.49
N LEU A 140 -18.06 10.30 -39.65
CA LEU A 140 -18.85 9.48 -38.73
C LEU A 140 -18.37 8.01 -38.74
N LEU A 141 -18.06 7.45 -39.91
CA LEU A 141 -17.58 6.08 -40.04
C LEU A 141 -16.20 5.90 -39.37
N GLU A 142 -15.28 6.82 -39.61
CA GLU A 142 -13.96 6.84 -38.97
C GLU A 142 -14.08 6.95 -37.44
N PHE A 143 -14.96 7.84 -36.96
CA PHE A 143 -15.21 8.00 -35.53
C PHE A 143 -15.84 6.74 -34.90
N ARG A 144 -16.75 6.07 -35.60
CA ARG A 144 -17.33 4.79 -35.18
C ARG A 144 -16.25 3.71 -35.06
N GLN A 145 -15.27 3.71 -35.97
CA GLN A 145 -14.15 2.79 -35.93
C GLN A 145 -13.26 3.05 -34.70
N LYS A 146 -13.00 4.32 -34.37
CA LYS A 146 -12.29 4.72 -33.14
C LYS A 146 -12.99 4.23 -31.87
N VAL A 147 -14.32 4.38 -31.76
CA VAL A 147 -15.11 3.83 -30.63
C VAL A 147 -14.98 2.30 -30.55
N THR A 148 -15.00 1.63 -31.71
CA THR A 148 -14.88 0.17 -31.76
C THR A 148 -13.51 -0.30 -31.29
N TRP A 149 -12.45 0.42 -31.65
CA TRP A 149 -11.09 0.17 -31.19
C TRP A 149 -11.00 0.31 -29.66
N GLN A 150 -11.51 1.42 -29.11
CA GLN A 150 -11.51 1.67 -27.67
C GLN A 150 -12.23 0.57 -26.88
N ARG A 151 -13.36 0.06 -27.41
CA ARG A 151 -14.08 -1.08 -26.80
C ARG A 151 -13.24 -2.36 -26.76
N GLN A 152 -12.35 -2.58 -27.72
CA GLN A 152 -11.45 -3.74 -27.68
C GLN A 152 -10.34 -3.56 -26.64
N GLU A 153 -9.84 -2.34 -26.48
CA GLU A 153 -8.84 -2.00 -25.47
C GLU A 153 -9.37 -2.27 -24.06
N VAL A 154 -10.57 -1.77 -23.74
CA VAL A 154 -11.30 -2.07 -22.50
C VAL A 154 -11.44 -3.60 -22.29
N LYS A 155 -11.78 -4.36 -23.34
CA LYS A 155 -11.88 -5.83 -23.24
C LYS A 155 -10.55 -6.50 -22.92
N ILE A 156 -9.43 -5.97 -23.42
CA ILE A 156 -8.09 -6.49 -23.11
C ILE A 156 -7.80 -6.27 -21.63
N TYR A 157 -8.05 -5.07 -21.09
CA TYR A 157 -7.85 -4.79 -19.66
C TYR A 157 -8.75 -5.65 -18.76
N VAL A 158 -10.02 -5.84 -19.12
CA VAL A 158 -10.94 -6.74 -18.39
C VAL A 158 -10.42 -8.18 -18.40
N LYS A 159 -9.96 -8.68 -19.56
CA LYS A 159 -9.32 -10.01 -19.63
C LYS A 159 -8.09 -10.08 -18.73
N CYS A 160 -7.20 -9.08 -18.78
CA CYS A 160 -6.01 -9.01 -17.93
C CYS A 160 -6.35 -9.06 -16.44
N LEU A 161 -7.40 -8.36 -16.00
CA LEU A 161 -7.90 -8.43 -14.62
C LEU A 161 -8.36 -9.84 -14.26
N HIS A 162 -9.15 -10.49 -15.11
CA HIS A 162 -9.58 -11.87 -14.90
C HIS A 162 -8.41 -12.87 -14.81
N TRP A 163 -7.41 -12.74 -15.69
CA TRP A 163 -6.18 -13.54 -15.63
C TRP A 163 -5.38 -13.31 -14.33
N LEU A 164 -5.32 -12.06 -13.86
CA LEU A 164 -4.64 -11.72 -12.61
C LEU A 164 -5.39 -12.27 -11.40
N GLU A 165 -6.73 -12.25 -11.39
CA GLU A 165 -7.56 -12.86 -10.36
C GLU A 165 -7.31 -14.37 -10.27
N LEU A 166 -7.34 -15.08 -11.41
CA LEU A 166 -7.02 -16.50 -11.48
C LEU A 166 -5.60 -16.79 -10.97
N MET A 167 -4.60 -15.98 -11.34
CA MET A 167 -3.23 -16.15 -10.87
C MET A 167 -3.07 -15.88 -9.37
N ILE A 168 -3.89 -15.00 -8.78
CA ILE A 168 -3.91 -14.77 -7.33
C ILE A 168 -4.50 -16.00 -6.63
N ILE A 169 -5.66 -16.48 -7.08
CA ILE A 169 -6.37 -17.64 -6.53
C ILE A 169 -5.47 -18.89 -6.59
N LEU A 170 -4.87 -19.18 -7.75
CA LEU A 170 -3.98 -20.33 -7.95
C LEU A 170 -2.67 -20.24 -7.16
N SER A 171 -2.27 -19.06 -6.69
CA SER A 171 -1.11 -18.88 -5.81
C SER A 171 -1.44 -18.76 -4.32
N GLY A 172 -2.72 -18.95 -3.99
CA GLY A 172 -3.25 -19.07 -2.63
C GLY A 172 -3.27 -20.51 -2.10
N SER A 173 -2.97 -21.51 -2.94
CA SER A 173 -2.75 -22.92 -2.56
C SER A 173 -1.28 -23.21 -2.27
#